data_AF-A0A2V5LUS1-F1
#
_entry.id   AF-A0A2V5LUS1-F1
#
_cell.length_a   1.000
_cell.length_b   1.000
_cell.length_c   1.000
_cell.angle_alpha   90.00
_cell.angle_beta   90.00
_cell.angle_gamma   90.00
#
_symmetry.space_group_name_H-M   'P 1'
#
loop_
_entity.id
_entity.type
_entity.pdbx_description
1 polymer ?
#
loop_
_entity_poly.entity_id
_entity_poly.type
_entity_poly.pdbx_seq_one_letter_code
_entity_poly.pdbx_strand_id
1 'polypeptide(L)'
;MGRKAGLSDEKLHAVLGDDRMPFNDTERLVIELADAMTNTPSNVSDELYTRLRNQFSEEQLMQLGAQIAFENYRARWNRVFNVESDNLYTPDADQSQESRRA
;
A
#
# COMPACT_ATOMS: atom_id res chain seq x y z
N MET A 1 -2.29 7.36 9.64
CA MET A 1 -3.62 6.71 9.56
C MET A 1 -3.60 5.23 9.97
N GLY A 2 -2.69 4.40 9.46
CA GLY A 2 -2.68 2.94 9.70
C GLY A 2 -2.75 2.46 11.15
N ARG A 3 -1.95 3.03 12.07
CA ARG A 3 -2.03 2.70 13.52
C ARG A 3 -3.41 2.95 14.11
N LYS A 4 -4.05 4.08 13.76
CA LYS A 4 -5.41 4.42 14.22
C LYS A 4 -6.46 3.45 13.69
N ALA A 5 -6.18 2.78 12.57
CA ALA A 5 -7.02 1.73 11.98
C ALA A 5 -6.70 0.32 12.52
N GLY A 6 -5.77 0.19 13.49
CA GLY A 6 -5.45 -1.09 14.12
C GLY A 6 -4.36 -1.92 13.43
N LEU A 7 -3.62 -1.35 12.48
CA LEU A 7 -2.46 -2.04 11.89
C LEU A 7 -1.32 -2.16 12.91
N SER A 8 -0.72 -3.35 13.00
CA SER A 8 0.47 -3.59 13.83
C SER A 8 1.69 -2.87 13.26
N ASP A 9 2.66 -2.55 14.11
CA ASP A 9 3.92 -1.95 13.65
C ASP A 9 4.66 -2.87 12.67
N GLU A 10 4.60 -4.19 12.89
CA GLU A 10 5.13 -5.19 11.96
C GLU A 10 4.56 -5.04 10.55
N LYS A 11 3.22 -4.95 10.41
CA LYS A 11 2.57 -4.71 9.10
C LYS A 11 2.92 -3.35 8.53
N LEU A 12 3.00 -2.31 9.35
CA LEU A 12 3.35 -0.97 8.90
C LEU A 12 4.79 -0.88 8.38
N HIS A 13 5.71 -1.65 8.96
CA HIS A 13 7.07 -1.77 8.47
C HIS A 13 7.15 -2.63 7.21
N ALA A 14 6.43 -3.75 7.17
CA ALA A 14 6.47 -4.69 6.06
C ALA A 14 5.81 -4.15 4.77
N VAL A 15 4.78 -3.29 4.87
CA VAL A 15 4.02 -2.80 3.70
C VAL A 15 4.86 -2.02 2.69
N LEU A 16 6.00 -1.46 3.10
CA LEU A 16 6.91 -0.71 2.23
C LEU A 16 7.94 -1.59 1.51
N GLY A 17 8.05 -2.86 1.90
CA GLY A 17 9.03 -3.80 1.36
C GLY A 17 8.37 -5.02 0.71
N ASP A 18 9.22 -5.99 0.37
CA ASP A 18 8.78 -7.23 -0.27
C ASP A 18 8.28 -8.27 0.74
N ASP A 19 8.46 -8.05 2.05
CA ASP A 19 8.01 -8.98 3.07
C ASP A 19 6.48 -9.01 3.16
N ARG A 20 5.90 -10.12 2.73
CA ARG A 20 4.47 -10.36 2.79
C ARG A 20 4.06 -11.23 3.97
N MET A 21 5.00 -11.76 4.77
CA MET A 21 4.74 -12.69 5.87
C MET A 21 3.70 -12.17 6.87
N PRO A 22 3.73 -10.90 7.31
CA PRO A 22 2.80 -10.39 8.33
C PRO A 22 1.35 -10.25 7.85
N PHE A 23 1.12 -10.31 6.54
CA PHE A 23 -0.21 -10.14 5.94
C PHE A 23 -0.89 -11.49 5.75
N ASN A 24 -2.21 -11.53 5.94
CA ASN A 24 -3.01 -12.70 5.57
C ASN A 24 -3.25 -12.75 4.06
N ASP A 25 -3.81 -13.87 3.56
CA ASP A 25 -3.99 -14.09 2.13
C ASP A 25 -4.85 -13.01 1.44
N THR A 26 -5.90 -12.54 2.11
CA THR A 26 -6.76 -11.46 1.60
C THR A 26 -6.00 -10.14 1.50
N GLU A 27 -5.24 -9.79 2.53
CA GLU A 27 -4.41 -8.58 2.55
C GLU A 27 -3.35 -8.62 1.45
N ARG A 28 -2.66 -9.75 1.29
CA ARG A 28 -1.66 -9.93 0.22
C ARG A 28 -2.27 -9.74 -1.16
N LEU A 29 -3.46 -10.29 -1.39
CA LEU A 29 -4.18 -10.17 -2.65
C LEU A 29 -4.60 -8.72 -2.95
N VAL A 30 -5.03 -7.97 -1.93
CA VAL A 30 -5.38 -6.54 -2.09
C VAL A 30 -4.12 -5.69 -2.34
N ILE A 31 -2.99 -6.01 -1.71
CA ILE A 31 -1.75 -5.29 -2.01
C ILE A 31 -1.25 -5.61 -3.43
N GLU A 32 -1.36 -6.86 -3.89
CA GLU A 32 -1.04 -7.23 -5.28
C GLU A 32 -1.90 -6.45 -6.29
N LEU A 33 -3.19 -6.25 -6.01
CA LEU A 33 -4.07 -5.38 -6.80
C LEU A 33 -3.58 -3.92 -6.79
N ALA A 34 -3.20 -3.39 -5.62
CA ALA A 34 -2.70 -2.03 -5.51
C ALA A 34 -1.40 -1.83 -6.31
N ASP A 35 -0.47 -2.78 -6.24
CA ASP A 35 0.77 -2.76 -7.03
C ASP A 35 0.44 -2.76 -8.54
N ALA A 36 -0.43 -3.67 -8.99
CA ALA A 36 -0.85 -3.77 -10.39
C ALA A 36 -1.54 -2.49 -10.94
N MET A 37 -2.40 -1.87 -10.13
CA MET A 37 -3.11 -0.63 -10.49
C MET A 37 -2.20 0.61 -10.48
N THR A 38 -1.14 0.61 -9.68
CA THR A 38 -0.27 1.79 -9.54
C THR A 38 0.99 1.74 -10.41
N ASN A 39 1.34 0.57 -10.96
CA ASN A 39 2.39 0.41 -11.96
C ASN A 39 2.19 1.30 -13.20
N THR A 40 3.29 1.59 -13.89
CA THR A 40 3.29 2.34 -15.15
C THR A 40 4.12 1.59 -16.20
N PRO A 41 3.48 0.93 -17.19
CA PRO A 41 2.03 0.86 -17.43
C PRO A 41 1.30 0.04 -16.35
N SER A 42 0.05 0.41 -16.08
CA SER A 42 -0.81 -0.37 -15.18
C SER A 42 -1.36 -1.59 -15.93
N ASN A 43 -1.37 -2.74 -15.27
CA ASN A 43 -1.90 -3.98 -15.83
C ASN A 43 -2.41 -4.90 -14.72
N VAL A 44 -3.72 -5.07 -14.63
CA VAL A 44 -4.35 -6.09 -13.75
C VAL A 44 -4.61 -7.31 -14.63
N SER A 45 -3.87 -8.40 -14.39
CA SER A 45 -4.02 -9.61 -15.19
C SER A 45 -5.36 -10.31 -14.94
N ASP A 46 -5.84 -11.07 -15.93
CA ASP A 46 -7.05 -11.88 -15.80
C ASP A 46 -6.94 -12.91 -14.65
N GLU A 47 -5.74 -13.43 -14.42
CA GLU A 47 -5.45 -14.35 -13.31
C GLU A 47 -5.64 -13.67 -11.95
N LEU A 48 -5.07 -12.48 -11.77
CA LEU A 48 -5.24 -11.69 -10.55
C LEU A 48 -6.70 -11.30 -10.36
N TYR A 49 -7.38 -10.85 -11.41
CA TYR A 49 -8.79 -10.50 -11.35
C TYR A 49 -9.68 -11.70 -11.00
N THR A 50 -9.35 -12.89 -11.51
CA THR A 50 -10.05 -14.13 -11.17
C THR A 50 -9.87 -14.49 -9.69
N ARG A 51 -8.64 -14.42 -9.16
CA ARG A 51 -8.35 -14.64 -7.74
C ARG A 51 -9.12 -13.65 -6.85
N LEU A 52 -9.20 -12.39 -7.27
CA LEU A 52 -9.96 -11.34 -6.59
C LEU A 52 -11.46 -11.62 -6.53
N ARG A 53 -12.08 -12.04 -7.64
CA ARG A 53 -13.51 -12.38 -7.68
C ARG A 53 -13.89 -13.64 -6.88
N ASN A 54 -12.91 -14.47 -6.54
CA ASN A 54 -13.15 -15.60 -5.62
C ASN A 54 -13.26 -15.16 -4.15
N GLN A 55 -12.77 -13.97 -3.80
CA GLN A 55 -12.74 -13.45 -2.42
C GLN A 55 -13.69 -12.27 -2.18
N PHE A 56 -13.99 -11.50 -3.22
CA PHE A 56 -14.74 -10.26 -3.13
C PHE A 56 -15.92 -10.23 -4.10
N SER A 57 -17.02 -9.58 -3.69
CA SER A 57 -18.10 -9.23 -4.61
C SER A 57 -17.66 -8.15 -5.60
N GLU A 58 -18.44 -7.96 -6.67
CA GLU A 58 -18.17 -6.92 -7.65
C GLU A 58 -18.18 -5.51 -7.02
N GLU A 59 -19.10 -5.26 -6.10
CA GLU A 59 -19.22 -3.98 -5.38
C GLU A 59 -18.00 -3.74 -4.47
N GLN A 60 -17.50 -4.78 -3.81
CA GLN A 60 -16.29 -4.68 -2.98
C GLN A 60 -15.06 -4.39 -3.83
N LEU A 61 -14.92 -5.03 -5.00
CA LEU A 61 -13.83 -4.75 -5.93
C LEU A 61 -13.91 -3.34 -6.52
N MET A 62 -15.12 -2.86 -6.83
CA MET A 62 -15.34 -1.49 -7.26
C MET A 62 -14.86 -0.49 -6.19
N GLN A 63 -15.20 -0.73 -4.92
CA GLN A 63 -14.76 0.12 -3.81
C GLN A 63 -13.24 0.09 -3.60
N LEU A 64 -12.62 -1.11 -3.64
CA LEU A 64 -11.18 -1.26 -3.54
C LEU A 64 -10.46 -0.53 -4.67
N GLY A 65 -10.88 -0.74 -5.92
CA GLY A 65 -10.32 -0.08 -7.09
C GLY A 65 -10.47 1.44 -7.04
N ALA A 66 -11.63 1.94 -6.59
CA ALA A 66 -11.85 3.37 -6.42
C ALA A 66 -10.90 3.98 -5.38
N GLN A 67 -10.72 3.33 -4.23
CA GLN A 67 -9.80 3.81 -3.19
C GLN A 67 -8.36 3.84 -3.70
N ILE A 68 -7.90 2.77 -4.36
CA ILE A 68 -6.55 2.67 -4.92
C ILE A 68 -6.32 3.77 -5.97
N ALA A 69 -7.26 3.95 -6.89
CA ALA A 69 -7.19 4.98 -7.93
C ALA A 69 -7.14 6.39 -7.32
N PHE A 70 -7.93 6.65 -6.28
CA PHE A 70 -7.94 7.93 -5.59
C PHE A 70 -6.59 8.25 -4.92
N GLU A 71 -5.98 7.26 -4.25
CA GLU A 71 -4.65 7.44 -3.65
C GLU A 71 -3.57 7.64 -4.72
N ASN A 72 -3.65 6.95 -5.87
CA ASN A 72 -2.72 7.17 -6.99
C ASN A 72 -2.86 8.59 -7.58
N TYR A 73 -4.10 9.07 -7.76
CA TYR A 73 -4.38 10.45 -8.15
C TYR A 73 -3.75 11.44 -7.16
N ARG A 74 -4.01 11.26 -5.86
CA ARG A 74 -3.49 12.14 -4.80
C ARG A 74 -1.96 12.17 -4.79
N ALA A 75 -1.30 11.02 -4.97
CA ALA A 75 0.15 10.93 -5.05
C ALA A 75 0.73 11.72 -6.24
N ARG A 76 0.12 11.59 -7.43
CA ARG A 76 0.54 12.34 -8.63
C ARG A 76 0.29 13.83 -8.49
N TRP A 77 -0.87 14.21 -7.95
CA TRP A 77 -1.23 15.61 -7.70
C TRP A 77 -0.27 16.25 -6.69
N ASN A 78 0.02 15.58 -5.57
CA ASN A 78 0.99 16.06 -4.58
C ASN A 78 2.37 16.33 -5.20
N ARG A 79 2.80 15.49 -6.15
CA ARG A 79 4.08 15.66 -6.84
C ARG A 79 4.12 16.86 -7.77
N VAL A 80 3.00 17.24 -8.40
CA VAL A 80 2.91 18.44 -9.25
C VAL A 80 3.13 19.72 -8.44
N PHE A 81 2.59 19.78 -7.23
CA PHE A 81 2.61 20.98 -6.39
C PHE A 81 3.69 20.96 -5.30
N ASN A 82 4.58 19.94 -5.30
CA ASN A 82 5.57 19.73 -4.26
C ASN A 82 4.97 19.81 -2.84
N VAL A 83 3.84 19.14 -2.64
CA VAL A 83 3.17 19.10 -1.34
C VAL A 83 4.04 18.29 -0.37
N GLU A 84 4.50 18.94 0.70
CA GLU A 84 5.36 18.34 1.72
C GLU A 84 4.55 17.65 2.83
N SER A 85 5.25 16.98 3.74
CA SER A 85 4.64 16.35 4.92
C SER A 85 4.12 17.41 5.89
N ASP A 86 2.92 17.16 6.44
CA ASP A 86 2.37 17.95 7.56
C ASP A 86 3.05 17.62 8.90
N ASN A 87 4.14 16.83 8.88
CA ASN A 87 4.91 16.40 10.06
C ASN A 87 4.11 15.67 11.15
N LEU A 88 2.97 15.07 10.77
CA LEU A 88 2.16 14.24 11.67
C LEU A 88 2.83 12.90 12.03
N TYR A 89 3.85 12.51 11.28
CA TYR A 89 4.73 11.39 11.58
C TYR A 89 6.18 11.81 11.34
N THR A 90 7.00 11.62 12.35
CA THR A 90 8.46 11.72 12.28
C THR A 90 9.03 10.36 12.63
N PRO A 91 9.72 9.67 11.71
CA PRO A 91 10.44 8.46 12.08
C PRO A 91 11.49 8.80 13.13
N ASP A 92 11.62 7.97 14.17
CA ASP A 92 12.67 8.15 15.17
C ASP A 92 14.04 8.14 14.48
N ALA A 93 14.84 9.18 14.74
CA ALA A 93 16.09 9.44 14.03
C ALA A 93 17.24 8.46 14.36
N ASP A 94 17.00 7.40 15.15
CA ASP A 94 18.08 6.71 15.87
C ASP A 94 18.46 5.31 15.35
N GLN A 95 17.69 4.68 14.45
CA GLN A 95 17.98 3.29 14.03
C GLN A 95 18.78 3.13 12.73
N SER A 96 19.01 4.22 11.98
CA SER A 96 19.73 4.16 10.69
C SER A 96 21.23 4.50 10.78
N GLN A 97 21.72 4.92 11.96
CA GLN A 97 23.15 5.16 12.20
C GLN A 97 23.88 3.95 12.81
N GLU A 98 23.23 3.08 13.59
CA GLU A 98 23.90 1.92 14.19
C GLU A 98 24.27 0.84 13.15
N SER A 99 23.43 0.61 12.13
CA SER A 99 23.70 -0.42 11.12
C SER A 99 24.83 -0.06 10.13
N ARG A 100 25.33 1.18 10.12
CA ARG A 100 26.52 1.59 9.33
C ARG A 100 27.82 1.62 10.13
N ARG A 101 27.78 1.27 11.42
CA ARG A 101 28.95 1.26 12.32
C ARG A 101 29.33 -0.14 12.85
N ALA A 102 28.68 -1.19 12.36
CA ALA A 102 29.05 -2.59 12.64
C ALA A 102 29.73 -3.23 11.43
#